data_AF-A0A920DRC3-F1
#
_entry.id   AF-A0A920DRC3-F1
#
_cell.length_a   1.000
_cell.length_b   1.000
_cell.length_c   1.000
_cell.angle_alpha   90.00
_cell.angle_beta   90.00
_cell.angle_gamma   90.00
#
_symmetry.space_group_name_H-M   'P 1'
#
loop_
_entity.id
_entity.type
_entity.pdbx_description
1 polymer ?
#
loop_
_entity_poly.entity_id
_entity_poly.type
_entity_poly.pdbx_seq_one_letter_code
_entity_poly.pdbx_strand_id
1 'polypeptide(L)'
;MAYSSSILIVIGSIVLGIWAGIFVIAFCYGLNSQRTVNRIESEVSHIQIHHPKYEKDFDSKFILEDPITLEKTLDADPEIKSYTLRSLQMGMISSPIKSNGVQIIGVNKEQEKKVTNLYTNLTEGSYFETKRKMPS
;
A
#
# COMPACT_ATOMS: atom_id res chain seq x y z
N MET A 1 -52.64 28.32 -1.27
CA MET A 1 -51.77 27.50 -0.39
C MET A 1 -50.99 26.42 -1.17
N ALA A 2 -51.58 25.75 -2.17
CA ALA A 2 -50.93 24.67 -2.93
C ALA A 2 -49.64 25.06 -3.71
N TYR A 3 -49.59 26.25 -4.33
CA TYR A 3 -48.43 26.71 -5.11
C TYR A 3 -47.14 26.91 -4.28
N SER A 4 -47.29 27.26 -2.99
CA SER A 4 -46.14 27.45 -2.10
C SER A 4 -45.43 26.12 -1.80
N SER A 5 -46.17 25.02 -1.70
CA SER A 5 -45.64 23.69 -1.42
C SER A 5 -44.82 23.13 -2.60
N SER A 6 -45.27 23.37 -3.84
CA SER A 6 -44.55 22.91 -5.04
C SER A 6 -43.19 23.61 -5.23
N ILE A 7 -43.12 24.91 -4.96
CA ILE A 7 -41.86 25.68 -5.05
C ILE A 7 -40.85 25.23 -4.00
N LEU A 8 -41.30 24.91 -2.78
CA LEU A 8 -40.44 24.36 -1.73
C LEU A 8 -39.80 23.03 -2.14
N ILE A 9 -40.55 22.16 -2.80
CA ILE A 9 -40.04 20.88 -3.30
C ILE A 9 -38.98 21.11 -4.38
N VAL A 10 -39.24 22.00 -5.35
CA VAL A 10 -38.30 22.32 -6.44
C VAL A 10 -36.99 22.92 -5.90
N ILE A 11 -37.09 23.91 -5.01
CA ILE A 11 -35.91 24.54 -4.38
C ILE A 11 -35.15 23.49 -3.56
N GLY A 12 -35.85 22.64 -2.80
CA GLY A 12 -35.22 21.56 -2.03
C GLY A 12 -34.46 20.56 -2.91
N SER A 13 -35.01 20.18 -4.07
CA SER A 13 -34.34 19.30 -5.02
C SER A 13 -33.07 19.93 -5.61
N ILE A 14 -33.10 21.22 -5.93
CA ILE A 14 -31.92 21.95 -6.45
C ILE A 14 -30.82 22.01 -5.38
N VAL A 15 -31.19 22.36 -4.14
CA VAL A 15 -30.24 22.44 -3.02
C VAL A 15 -29.61 21.07 -2.74
N LEU A 16 -30.41 20.00 -2.71
CA LEU A 16 -29.91 18.64 -2.50
C LEU A 16 -28.99 18.19 -3.64
N GLY A 17 -29.31 18.51 -4.89
CA GLY A 17 -28.47 18.17 -6.05
C GLY A 17 -27.10 18.86 -6.00
N ILE A 18 -27.09 20.17 -5.71
CA ILE A 18 -25.85 20.93 -5.57
C ILE A 18 -25.03 20.42 -4.38
N TRP A 19 -25.68 20.17 -3.24
CA TRP A 19 -25.03 19.65 -2.05
C TRP A 19 -24.40 18.27 -2.31
N ALA A 20 -25.12 17.36 -2.97
CA ALA A 20 -24.61 16.03 -3.31
C ALA A 20 -23.40 16.11 -4.25
N GLY A 21 -23.42 17.00 -5.24
CA GLY A 21 -22.28 17.23 -6.14
C GLY A 21 -21.03 17.71 -5.41
N ILE A 22 -21.19 18.73 -4.54
CA ILE A 22 -20.09 19.26 -3.72
C ILE A 22 -19.56 18.19 -2.77
N PHE A 23 -20.45 17.41 -2.14
CA PHE A 23 -20.06 16.32 -1.24
C PHE A 23 -19.23 15.26 -1.95
N VAL A 24 -19.64 14.81 -3.13
CA VAL A 24 -18.88 13.80 -3.91
C VAL A 24 -17.50 14.33 -4.30
N ILE A 25 -17.41 15.59 -4.74
CA ILE A 25 -16.12 16.20 -5.10
C ILE A 25 -15.19 16.28 -3.88
N ALA A 26 -15.70 16.76 -2.75
CA ALA A 26 -14.93 16.86 -1.51
C ALA A 26 -14.51 15.47 -0.99
N PHE A 27 -15.40 14.49 -1.07
CA PHE A 27 -15.12 13.11 -0.69
C PHE A 27 -14.04 12.48 -1.58
N CYS A 28 -14.15 12.63 -2.90
CA CYS A 28 -13.13 12.20 -3.85
C CYS A 28 -11.80 12.91 -3.59
N TYR A 29 -11.81 14.20 -3.26
CA TYR A 29 -10.60 14.93 -2.92
C TYR A 29 -9.96 14.39 -1.63
N GLY A 30 -10.76 14.13 -0.58
CA GLY A 30 -10.29 13.51 0.65
C GLY A 30 -9.67 12.13 0.41
N LEU A 31 -10.32 11.29 -0.40
CA LEU A 31 -9.78 9.98 -0.80
C LEU A 31 -8.46 10.11 -1.56
N ASN A 32 -8.34 11.06 -2.48
CA ASN A 32 -7.11 11.28 -3.24
C ASN A 32 -5.98 11.86 -2.36
N SER A 33 -6.30 12.79 -1.46
CA SER A 33 -5.34 13.33 -0.50
C SER A 33 -4.81 12.22 0.41
N GLN A 34 -5.69 11.36 0.93
CA GLN A 34 -5.28 10.23 1.76
C GLN A 34 -4.39 9.25 0.99
N ARG A 35 -4.74 8.95 -0.27
CA ARG A 35 -3.90 8.10 -1.15
C ARG A 35 -2.55 8.72 -1.44
N THR A 36 -2.49 10.04 -1.60
CA THR A 36 -1.25 10.78 -1.88
C THR A 36 -0.33 10.78 -0.67
N VAL A 37 -0.86 11.05 0.52
CA VAL A 37 -0.10 10.98 1.79
C VAL A 37 0.41 9.56 2.03
N ASN A 38 -0.46 8.55 1.88
CA ASN A 38 -0.05 7.15 2.05
C ASN A 38 1.05 6.75 1.04
N ARG A 39 0.99 7.22 -0.21
CA ARG A 39 2.03 6.95 -1.21
C ARG A 39 3.37 7.58 -0.83
N ILE A 40 3.38 8.85 -0.44
CA ILE A 40 4.64 9.56 -0.16
C ILE A 40 5.33 9.01 1.09
N GLU A 41 4.57 8.64 2.13
CA GLU A 41 5.15 8.17 3.40
C GLU A 41 5.50 6.68 3.41
N SER A 42 4.79 5.84 2.63
CA SER A 42 5.06 4.39 2.56
C SER A 42 5.91 3.95 1.35
N GLU A 43 5.95 4.75 0.27
CA GLU A 43 6.73 4.47 -0.96
C GLU A 43 8.02 5.32 -1.03
N VAL A 44 8.80 5.41 0.05
CA VAL A 44 10.13 6.06 0.00
C VAL A 44 11.13 5.28 -0.88
N SER A 45 10.72 4.14 -1.48
CA SER A 45 11.40 3.54 -2.63
C SER A 45 10.96 4.21 -3.93
N HIS A 46 11.70 5.23 -4.37
CA HIS A 46 11.45 5.95 -5.63
C HIS A 46 11.44 5.05 -6.88
N ILE A 47 12.11 3.89 -6.82
CA ILE A 47 12.26 2.96 -7.94
C ILE A 47 12.01 1.54 -7.44
N GLN A 48 11.24 0.77 -8.20
CA GLN A 48 11.01 -0.67 -7.95
C GLN A 48 11.37 -1.46 -9.21
N ILE A 49 12.18 -2.50 -9.05
CA ILE A 49 12.63 -3.35 -10.14
C ILE A 49 11.93 -4.70 -9.98
N HIS A 50 11.16 -5.09 -11.00
CA HIS A 50 10.48 -6.37 -11.06
C HIS A 50 10.83 -7.08 -12.37
N HIS A 51 10.73 -8.40 -12.36
CA HIS A 51 10.81 -9.17 -13.60
C HIS A 51 9.66 -8.72 -14.55
N PRO A 52 9.91 -8.51 -15.86
CA PRO A 52 8.91 -7.92 -16.78
C PRO A 52 7.59 -8.69 -16.89
N LYS A 53 7.59 -9.99 -16.58
CA LYS A 53 6.41 -10.85 -16.58
C LYS A 53 5.70 -10.92 -15.22
N TYR A 54 6.32 -10.41 -14.15
CA TYR A 54 5.76 -10.44 -12.80
C TYR A 54 4.45 -9.63 -12.72
N GLU A 55 4.37 -8.48 -13.41
CA GLU A 55 3.17 -7.63 -13.41
C GLU A 55 1.94 -8.30 -14.06
N LYS A 56 2.13 -9.35 -14.88
CA LYS A 56 1.03 -10.02 -15.58
C LYS A 56 0.36 -11.13 -14.76
N ASP A 57 1.14 -11.86 -13.96
CA ASP A 57 0.68 -13.10 -13.31
C ASP A 57 0.89 -13.07 -11.79
N PHE A 58 1.61 -12.08 -11.26
CA PHE A 58 2.04 -11.96 -9.84
C PHE A 58 2.62 -13.25 -9.26
N ASP A 59 3.17 -14.09 -10.14
CA ASP A 59 3.62 -15.43 -9.81
C ASP A 59 5.08 -15.36 -9.35
N SER A 60 5.39 -16.06 -8.25
CA SER A 60 6.73 -16.10 -7.66
C SER A 60 7.75 -16.84 -8.51
N LYS A 61 7.32 -17.52 -9.58
CA LYS A 61 8.22 -18.04 -10.62
C LYS A 61 9.01 -16.93 -11.35
N PHE A 62 8.53 -15.68 -11.32
CA PHE A 62 9.20 -14.55 -11.97
C PHE A 62 10.16 -13.85 -11.01
N ILE A 63 11.35 -14.45 -10.88
CA ILE A 63 12.45 -13.92 -10.09
C ILE A 63 13.31 -12.94 -10.90
N LEU A 64 14.01 -12.05 -10.21
CA LEU A 64 15.12 -11.30 -10.81
C LEU A 64 16.27 -12.27 -11.06
N GLU A 65 16.80 -12.27 -12.29
CA GLU A 65 17.99 -13.05 -12.63
C GLU A 65 19.21 -12.44 -11.91
N ASP A 66 20.02 -13.29 -11.26
CA ASP A 66 21.26 -12.92 -10.55
C ASP A 66 21.16 -11.76 -9.54
N PRO A 67 20.39 -11.92 -8.44
CA PRO A 67 20.25 -10.88 -7.41
C PRO A 67 21.59 -10.46 -6.79
N ILE A 68 22.57 -11.36 -6.73
CA ILE A 68 23.91 -11.09 -6.18
C ILE A 68 24.69 -10.06 -7.04
N THR A 69 24.56 -10.15 -8.36
CA THR A 69 25.23 -9.21 -9.28
C THR A 69 24.54 -7.85 -9.22
N LEU A 70 23.22 -7.84 -9.07
CA LEU A 70 22.44 -6.63 -8.87
C LEU A 70 22.83 -5.92 -7.57
N GLU A 71 22.92 -6.64 -6.45
CA GLU A 71 23.37 -6.08 -5.16
C GLU A 71 24.75 -5.44 -5.28
N LYS A 72 25.72 -6.12 -5.91
CA LYS A 72 27.06 -5.56 -6.12
C LYS A 72 27.06 -4.29 -6.96
N THR A 73 26.17 -4.21 -7.95
CA THR A 73 26.05 -3.02 -8.81
C THR A 73 25.44 -1.87 -8.04
N LEU A 74 24.42 -2.15 -7.21
CA LEU A 74 23.77 -1.15 -6.36
C LEU A 74 24.70 -0.66 -5.23
N ASP A 75 25.51 -1.54 -4.66
CA ASP A 75 26.52 -1.20 -3.65
C ASP A 75 27.69 -0.37 -4.23
N ALA A 76 27.99 -0.53 -5.52
CA ALA A 76 29.09 0.16 -6.18
C ALA A 76 28.74 1.61 -6.58
N ASP A 77 27.46 1.96 -6.63
CA ASP A 77 27.00 3.29 -7.02
C ASP A 77 26.84 4.21 -5.80
N PRO A 78 27.67 5.26 -5.67
CA PRO A 78 27.61 6.18 -4.53
C PRO A 78 26.37 7.10 -4.54
N GLU A 79 25.63 7.21 -5.65
CA GLU A 79 24.39 8.00 -5.70
C GLU A 79 23.21 7.27 -5.05
N ILE A 80 23.32 5.95 -4.83
CA ILE A 80 22.27 5.13 -4.25
C ILE A 80 22.36 5.20 -2.72
N LYS A 81 21.41 5.93 -2.11
CA LYS A 81 21.35 6.11 -0.65
C LYS A 81 21.07 4.81 0.12
N SER A 82 20.15 3.99 -0.38
CA SER A 82 19.78 2.71 0.21
C SER A 82 18.92 1.89 -0.76
N TYR A 83 19.02 0.56 -0.65
CA TYR A 83 18.14 -0.39 -1.35
C TYR A 83 17.78 -1.55 -0.42
N THR A 84 16.73 -2.28 -0.79
CA THR A 84 16.22 -3.45 -0.04
C THR A 84 15.68 -4.46 -1.04
N LEU A 85 16.03 -5.73 -0.85
CA LEU A 85 15.42 -6.81 -1.61
C LEU A 85 14.15 -7.28 -0.91
N ARG A 86 13.09 -7.49 -1.71
CA ARG A 86 11.81 -8.00 -1.23
C ARG A 86 11.39 -9.22 -2.02
N SER A 87 10.79 -10.18 -1.33
CA SER A 87 10.10 -11.30 -1.94
C SER A 87 8.60 -11.10 -1.78
N LEU A 88 7.83 -11.26 -2.85
CA LEU A 88 6.39 -11.01 -2.89
C LEU A 88 5.68 -12.28 -3.32
N GLN A 89 4.81 -12.81 -2.45
CA GLN A 89 4.04 -14.02 -2.71
C GLN A 89 2.58 -13.81 -2.31
N MET A 90 1.64 -14.13 -3.19
CA MET A 90 0.24 -14.25 -2.77
C MET A 90 0.00 -15.62 -2.11
N GLY A 91 -0.75 -15.61 -1.01
CA GLY A 91 -1.11 -16.81 -0.27
C GLY A 91 -2.46 -16.65 0.44
N MET A 92 -2.93 -17.72 1.08
CA MET A 92 -4.10 -17.64 1.97
C MET A 92 -3.64 -17.78 3.41
N ILE A 93 -4.08 -16.85 4.26
CA ILE A 93 -4.00 -17.01 5.72
C ILE A 93 -5.39 -17.41 6.20
N SER A 94 -5.46 -18.55 6.86
CA SER A 94 -6.65 -19.05 7.53
C SER A 94 -6.51 -18.94 9.05
N SER A 95 -7.56 -18.44 9.67
CA SER A 95 -7.82 -18.60 11.10
C SER A 95 -9.03 -19.50 11.28
N PRO A 96 -9.31 -20.00 12.50
CA PRO A 96 -10.48 -20.84 12.77
C PRO A 96 -11.82 -20.22 12.35
N ILE A 97 -11.86 -18.89 12.16
CA ILE A 97 -13.07 -18.12 11.89
C ILE A 97 -13.12 -17.64 10.43
N LYS A 98 -11.99 -17.42 9.76
CA LYS A 98 -11.96 -16.82 8.43
C LYS A 98 -10.69 -17.17 7.64
N SER A 99 -10.85 -17.40 6.34
CA SER A 99 -9.74 -17.45 5.38
C SER A 99 -9.74 -16.19 4.52
N ASN A 100 -8.60 -15.54 4.37
CA ASN A 100 -8.43 -14.41 3.47
C ASN A 100 -7.18 -14.61 2.60
N GLY A 101 -7.27 -14.17 1.35
CA GLY A 101 -6.09 -13.97 0.50
C GLY A 101 -5.26 -12.81 1.05
N VAL A 102 -3.96 -13.03 1.17
CA VAL A 102 -3.00 -12.04 1.66
C VAL A 102 -1.80 -11.97 0.72
N GLN A 103 -1.13 -10.83 0.72
CA GLN A 103 0.20 -10.69 0.14
C GLN A 103 1.23 -10.86 1.26
N ILE A 104 2.12 -11.83 1.10
CA ILE A 104 3.24 -12.08 1.99
C ILE A 104 4.45 -11.36 1.40
N ILE A 105 5.05 -10.47 2.20
CA ILE A 105 6.22 -9.69 1.82
C ILE A 105 7.39 -10.12 2.71
N GLY A 106 8.38 -10.78 2.11
CA GLY A 106 9.65 -11.08 2.77
C GLY A 106 10.58 -9.88 2.64
N VAL A 107 11.11 -9.38 3.76
CA VAL A 107 12.01 -8.22 3.80
C VAL A 107 13.27 -8.53 4.61
N ASN A 108 14.38 -7.87 4.27
CA ASN A 108 15.56 -7.84 5.13
C ASN A 108 15.40 -6.72 6.17
N LYS A 109 15.29 -7.09 7.45
CA LYS A 109 15.11 -6.18 8.60
C LYS A 109 16.02 -4.95 8.57
N GLU A 110 17.32 -5.14 8.30
CA GLU A 110 18.32 -4.07 8.43
C GLU A 110 18.33 -3.13 7.22
N GLN A 111 18.12 -3.69 6.02
CA GLN A 111 18.02 -2.90 4.78
C GLN A 111 16.68 -2.17 4.69
N GLU A 112 15.58 -2.81 5.08
CA GLU A 112 14.23 -2.25 4.97
C GLU A 112 14.07 -0.99 5.82
N LYS A 113 14.62 -0.96 7.05
CA LYS A 113 14.61 0.24 7.91
C LYS A 113 15.32 1.45 7.29
N LYS A 114 16.27 1.24 6.39
CA LYS A 114 17.00 2.31 5.70
C LYS A 114 16.27 2.83 4.46
N VAL A 115 15.28 2.08 3.97
CA VAL A 115 14.55 2.38 2.74
C VAL A 115 13.13 2.86 3.03
N THR A 116 12.46 2.31 4.05
CA THR A 116 11.09 2.67 4.40
C THR A 116 10.90 2.92 5.89
N ASN A 117 9.90 3.75 6.19
CA ASN A 117 9.44 3.99 7.56
C ASN A 117 8.39 2.96 8.01
N LEU A 118 8.28 1.80 7.35
CA LEU A 118 7.25 0.81 7.69
C LEU A 118 7.33 0.35 9.15
N TYR A 119 8.53 0.34 9.74
CA TYR A 119 8.72 -0.02 11.14
C TYR A 119 8.10 0.98 12.12
N THR A 120 7.89 2.25 11.74
CA THR A 120 7.26 3.27 12.61
C THR A 120 5.74 3.15 12.63
N ASN A 121 5.17 2.48 11.62
CA ASN A 121 3.71 2.29 11.50
C ASN A 121 3.21 1.08 12.30
N LEU A 122 4.09 0.42 13.07
CA LEU A 122 3.72 -0.69 13.93
C LEU A 122 3.00 -0.16 15.18
N THR A 123 1.68 -0.37 15.25
CA THR A 123 0.86 0.07 16.39
C THR A 123 0.96 -0.89 17.58
N GLU A 124 1.18 -2.19 17.33
CA GLU A 124 1.27 -3.24 18.34
C GLU A 124 2.31 -4.30 17.93
N GLY A 125 3.07 -4.82 18.92
CA GLY A 125 4.07 -5.87 18.73
C GLY A 125 5.51 -5.35 18.67
N SER A 126 6.42 -6.16 18.10
CA SER A 126 7.83 -5.77 17.90
C SER A 126 8.26 -6.03 16.46
N TYR A 127 9.08 -5.14 15.91
CA TYR A 127 9.58 -5.23 14.53
C TYR A 127 10.68 -6.29 14.42
N PHE A 128 10.29 -7.54 14.17
CA PHE A 128 11.19 -8.69 13.99
C PHE A 128 12.19 -8.92 15.14
N GLU A 129 11.88 -8.47 16.36
CA GLU A 129 12.78 -8.61 17.53
C GLU A 129 12.48 -9.87 18.35
N THR A 130 11.29 -10.44 18.22
CA THR A 130 10.94 -11.65 18.96
C THR A 130 11.46 -12.89 18.23
N LYS A 131 12.44 -13.58 18.83
CA LYS A 131 12.73 -14.98 18.51
C LYS A 131 11.53 -15.83 18.95
N ARG A 132 10.51 -15.95 18.09
CA ARG A 132 9.38 -16.84 18.35
C ARG A 132 9.92 -18.28 18.31
N LYS A 133 10.02 -18.94 19.47
CA LYS A 133 10.17 -20.39 19.51
C LYS A 133 8.92 -21.00 18.88
N MET A 134 9.09 -21.78 17.82
CA MET A 134 8.01 -22.63 17.30
C MET A 134 7.56 -23.56 18.43
N PRO A 135 6.25 -23.67 18.73
CA PRO A 135 5.77 -24.74 19.58
C PRO A 135 6.08 -26.06 18.88
N SER A 136 6.83 -26.93 19.55
CA SER A 136 7.03 -28.33 19.19
C SER A 136 5.77 -29.15 19.40
#